data_AF-A0A378AWM8-F1
#
_entry.id   AF-A0A378AWM8-F1
#
_cell.length_a   1.000
_cell.length_b   1.000
_cell.length_c   1.000
_cell.angle_alpha   90.00
_cell.angle_beta   90.00
_cell.angle_gamma   90.00
#
_symmetry.space_group_name_H-M   'P 1'
#
loop_
_entity.id
_entity.type
_entity.pdbx_description
1 polymer ?
#
loop_
_entity_poly.entity_id
_entity_poly.type
_entity_poly.pdbx_seq_one_letter_code
_entity_poly.pdbx_strand_id
1 'polypeptide(L)'
;MSSPTGVSVLRDGQYVGSLVRDKLNAPELVRMMVGRPLSDLFNKERDIPRGQPRLRVEDLTDGGKVKPSSLVVHAGEIVGLAGLVGAGRSELAQLIFGVRKATAGVD
;
A
#
# COMPACT_ATOMS: atom_id res chain seq x y z
N MET A 1 39.32 -2.95 -5.32
CA MET A 1 38.56 -4.03 -5.96
C MET A 1 37.07 -3.78 -5.70
N SER A 2 36.29 -3.44 -6.72
CA SER A 2 34.82 -3.34 -6.61
C SER A 2 34.25 -4.76 -6.64
N SER A 3 33.58 -5.19 -5.58
CA SER A 3 32.82 -6.45 -5.60
C SER A 3 31.76 -6.39 -6.70
N PRO A 4 31.63 -7.39 -7.58
CA PRO A 4 30.60 -7.39 -8.61
C PRO A 4 29.23 -7.50 -7.92
N THR A 5 28.52 -6.37 -7.85
CA THR A 5 27.17 -6.33 -7.30
C THR A 5 26.20 -6.78 -8.40
N GLY A 6 25.56 -7.92 -8.21
CA GLY A 6 24.54 -8.46 -9.11
C GLY A 6 23.29 -8.84 -8.35
N VAL A 7 22.17 -8.92 -9.06
CA VAL A 7 20.86 -9.34 -8.52
C VAL A 7 20.43 -10.60 -9.25
N SER A 8 20.13 -11.66 -8.51
CA SER A 8 19.52 -12.88 -9.04
C SER A 8 18.04 -12.89 -8.74
N VAL A 9 17.22 -13.25 -9.73
CA VAL A 9 15.77 -13.31 -9.59
C VAL A 9 15.33 -14.77 -9.56
N LEU A 10 14.60 -15.11 -8.50
CA LEU A 10 13.87 -16.36 -8.39
C LEU A 10 12.37 -16.04 -8.44
N ARG A 11 11.62 -16.82 -9.22
CA ARG A 11 10.17 -16.69 -9.35
C ARG A 11 9.57 -18.09 -9.43
N ASP A 12 8.47 -18.31 -8.74
CA ASP A 12 7.75 -19.60 -8.76
C ASP A 12 8.65 -20.79 -8.40
N GLY A 13 9.60 -20.59 -7.48
CA GLY A 13 10.59 -21.58 -7.06
C GLY A 13 11.70 -21.85 -8.09
N GLN A 14 11.74 -21.12 -9.21
CA GLN A 14 12.68 -21.32 -10.31
C GLN A 14 13.63 -20.14 -10.44
N TYR A 15 14.84 -20.40 -10.96
CA TYR A 15 15.81 -19.36 -11.30
C TYR A 15 15.44 -18.73 -12.65
N VAL A 16 15.18 -17.42 -12.65
CA VAL A 16 14.79 -16.67 -13.84
C VAL A 16 16.00 -16.03 -14.52
N GLY A 17 17.00 -15.62 -13.76
CA GLY A 17 18.23 -15.02 -14.29
C GLY A 17 18.94 -14.11 -13.30
N SER A 18 20.06 -13.54 -13.73
CA SER A 18 20.84 -12.58 -12.96
C SER A 18 21.18 -11.34 -13.78
N LEU A 19 21.12 -10.18 -13.14
CA LEU A 19 21.53 -8.90 -13.71
C LEU A 19 22.79 -8.42 -12.99
N VAL A 20 23.82 -8.08 -13.77
CA VAL A 20 25.01 -7.38 -13.26
C VAL A 20 24.75 -5.87 -13.22
N ARG A 21 25.50 -5.14 -12.40
CA ARG A 21 25.35 -3.69 -12.18
C ARG A 21 25.09 -2.87 -13.45
N ASP A 22 25.86 -3.11 -14.51
CA ASP A 22 25.78 -2.36 -15.77
C ASP A 22 24.51 -2.65 -16.58
N LYS A 23 23.85 -3.78 -16.30
CA LYS A 23 22.60 -4.21 -16.93
C LYS A 23 21.39 -4.02 -16.02
N LEU A 24 21.59 -3.51 -14.81
CA LEU A 24 20.53 -3.34 -13.83
C LEU A 24 19.63 -2.16 -14.24
N ASN A 25 18.40 -2.49 -14.62
CA ASN A 25 17.36 -1.48 -14.82
C ASN A 25 16.07 -1.95 -14.14
N ALA A 26 15.36 -1.02 -13.50
CA ALA A 26 14.19 -1.35 -12.69
C ALA A 26 13.06 -2.04 -13.48
N PRO A 27 12.71 -1.61 -14.72
CA PRO A 27 11.67 -2.28 -15.50
C PRO A 27 11.98 -3.74 -15.82
N GLU A 28 13.24 -4.05 -16.19
CA GLU A 28 13.71 -5.42 -16.44
C GLU A 28 13.63 -6.27 -15.19
N LEU A 29 14.16 -5.76 -14.08
CA LEU A 29 14.16 -6.48 -12.81
C LEU A 29 12.72 -6.81 -12.37
N VAL A 30 11.80 -5.85 -12.44
CA VAL A 30 10.39 -6.07 -12.10
C VAL A 30 9.73 -7.04 -13.08
N ARG A 31 10.05 -6.97 -14.37
CA ARG A 31 9.54 -7.94 -15.36
C ARG A 31 10.02 -9.36 -15.04
N MET A 32 11.28 -9.53 -14.64
CA MET A 32 11.80 -10.83 -14.21
C MET A 32 11.05 -11.34 -12.96
N MET A 33 10.81 -10.45 -11.98
CA MET A 33 10.12 -10.77 -10.72
C MET A 33 8.65 -11.15 -10.91
N VAL A 34 7.92 -10.45 -11.79
CA VAL A 34 6.46 -10.59 -11.92
C VAL A 34 6.04 -11.36 -13.18
N GLY A 35 6.95 -11.53 -14.15
CA GLY A 35 6.72 -12.27 -15.40
C GLY A 35 5.95 -11.53 -16.47
N ARG A 36 5.67 -10.25 -16.28
CA ARG A 36 4.98 -9.38 -17.25
C ARG A 36 5.55 -7.95 -17.22
N PRO A 37 5.41 -7.17 -18.30
CA PRO A 37 5.78 -5.76 -18.33
C PRO A 37 5.15 -4.97 -17.17
N LEU A 38 5.89 -3.97 -16.66
CA LEU A 38 5.41 -3.10 -15.59
C LEU A 38 4.15 -2.30 -15.98
N SER A 39 4.03 -1.95 -17.26
CA SER A 39 2.85 -1.28 -17.82
C SER A 39 1.55 -2.03 -17.52
N ASP A 40 1.59 -3.36 -17.55
CA ASP A 40 0.41 -4.21 -17.40
C ASP A 40 -0.10 -4.22 -15.95
N LEU A 41 0.76 -3.87 -14.99
CA LEU A 41 0.40 -3.74 -13.57
C LEU A 41 -0.36 -2.44 -13.27
N PHE A 42 -0.18 -1.41 -14.11
CA PHE A 42 -0.72 -0.08 -13.89
C PHE A 42 -1.71 0.33 -14.97
N ASN A 43 -2.53 -0.62 -15.43
CA ASN A 43 -3.65 -0.29 -16.30
C ASN A 43 -4.72 0.44 -15.47
N LYS A 44 -4.58 1.77 -15.40
CA LYS A 44 -5.23 2.68 -14.43
C LYS A 44 -6.62 3.14 -14.82
N GLU A 45 -7.13 2.77 -15.98
CA GLU A 45 -8.42 3.25 -16.48
C GLU A 45 -9.49 2.18 -16.32
N ARG A 46 -9.99 2.03 -15.10
CA ARG A 46 -11.31 1.46 -14.87
C ARG A 46 -12.16 2.56 -14.27
N ASP A 47 -13.14 3.05 -15.03
CA ASP A 47 -14.17 3.92 -14.50
C ASP A 47 -15.09 3.07 -13.61
N ILE A 48 -14.77 3.03 -12.32
CA ILE A 48 -15.55 2.32 -11.31
C ILE A 48 -16.43 3.37 -10.63
N PRO A 49 -17.76 3.38 -10.88
CA PRO A 49 -18.63 4.36 -10.25
C PRO A 49 -18.60 4.20 -8.73
N ARG A 50 -18.48 5.33 -8.02
CA ARG A 50 -18.51 5.33 -6.54
C ARG A 50 -19.90 4.90 -6.07
N GLY A 51 -19.97 3.83 -5.28
CA GLY A 51 -21.21 3.39 -4.68
C GLY A 51 -21.61 4.23 -3.47
N GLN A 52 -22.63 3.80 -2.73
CA GLN A 52 -23.08 4.49 -1.51
C GLN A 52 -22.02 4.42 -0.40
N PRO A 53 -21.97 5.41 0.52
CA PRO A 53 -21.14 5.33 1.74
C PRO A 53 -21.38 4.04 2.52
N ARG A 54 -20.30 3.38 2.94
CA ARG A 54 -20.32 2.14 3.73
C ARG A 54 -19.64 2.27 5.08
N LEU A 55 -18.73 3.23 5.23
CA LEU A 55 -18.09 3.60 6.48
C LEU A 55 -18.03 5.12 6.55
N ARG A 56 -18.35 5.69 7.72
CA ARG A 56 -18.27 7.13 7.95
C ARG A 56 -17.67 7.37 9.33
N VAL A 57 -16.43 7.85 9.31
CA VAL A 57 -15.67 8.21 10.50
C VAL A 57 -15.73 9.72 10.66
N GLU A 58 -16.10 10.19 11.84
CA GLU A 58 -16.17 11.61 12.18
C GLU A 58 -15.37 11.88 13.46
N ASP A 59 -14.33 12.71 13.32
CA ASP A 59 -13.47 13.24 14.38
C ASP A 59 -12.90 12.17 15.33
N LEU A 60 -12.69 10.96 14.82
CA LEU A 60 -12.23 9.82 15.61
C LEU A 60 -10.80 10.06 16.12
N THR A 61 -10.60 9.81 17.41
CA THR A 61 -9.33 10.05 18.09
C THR A 61 -9.14 9.10 19.28
N ASP A 62 -7.88 8.79 19.60
CA ASP A 62 -7.48 8.13 20.84
C ASP A 62 -7.03 9.13 21.92
N GLY A 63 -7.14 10.44 21.66
CA GLY A 63 -6.65 11.51 22.55
C GLY A 63 -5.12 11.58 22.63
N GLY A 64 -4.41 10.84 21.77
CA GLY A 64 -2.96 10.74 21.77
C GLY A 64 -2.40 10.82 20.36
N LYS A 65 -2.08 9.66 19.78
CA LYS A 65 -1.36 9.56 18.52
C LYS A 65 -2.25 9.86 17.31
N VAL A 66 -3.54 9.51 17.39
CA VAL A 66 -4.53 9.78 16.36
C VAL A 66 -5.18 11.12 16.67
N LYS A 67 -4.82 12.16 15.91
CA LYS A 67 -5.55 13.44 15.93
C LYS A 67 -6.96 13.25 15.35
N PRO A 68 -7.94 14.11 15.69
CA PRO A 68 -9.29 14.02 15.14
C PRO A 68 -9.26 13.85 13.61
N SER A 69 -9.78 12.72 13.15
CA SER A 69 -9.68 12.27 11.77
C SER A 69 -11.05 11.86 11.24
N SER A 70 -11.39 12.34 10.05
CA SER A 70 -12.69 12.11 9.41
C SER A 70 -12.48 11.55 8.00
N LEU A 71 -13.21 10.48 7.66
CA LEU A 71 -13.15 9.87 6.33
C LEU A 71 -14.45 9.12 6.00
N VAL A 72 -14.74 9.00 4.70
CA VAL A 72 -15.89 8.24 4.20
C VAL A 72 -15.42 7.24 3.16
N VAL A 73 -15.72 5.96 3.39
CA VAL A 73 -15.43 4.88 2.43
C VAL A 73 -16.71 4.49 1.71
N HIS A 74 -16.67 4.46 0.38
CA HIS A 74 -17.81 4.13 -0.45
C HIS A 74 -17.78 2.66 -0.89
N ALA A 75 -18.93 2.12 -1.27
CA ALA A 75 -19.01 0.77 -1.82
C ALA A 75 -18.17 0.67 -3.10
N GLY A 76 -17.35 -0.38 -3.19
CA GLY A 76 -16.42 -0.63 -4.29
C GLY A 76 -15.07 0.10 -4.17
N GLU A 77 -14.88 0.95 -3.17
CA GLU A 77 -13.64 1.70 -2.96
C GLU A 77 -12.56 0.85 -2.26
N ILE A 78 -11.33 0.90 -2.76
CA ILE A 78 -10.15 0.36 -2.08
C ILE A 78 -9.40 1.54 -1.45
N VAL A 79 -9.47 1.66 -0.13
CA VAL A 79 -8.85 2.77 0.62
C VAL A 79 -7.52 2.34 1.23
N GLY A 80 -6.47 3.10 0.96
CA GLY A 80 -5.15 2.93 1.56
C GLY A 80 -4.79 4.10 2.47
N LEU A 81 -4.39 3.81 3.71
CA LEU A 81 -3.84 4.81 4.63
C LEU A 81 -2.31 4.88 4.47
N ALA A 82 -1.80 6.02 4.03
CA ALA A 82 -0.37 6.26 3.76
C ALA A 82 0.16 7.45 4.56
N GLY A 83 1.48 7.50 4.79
CA GLY A 83 2.13 8.45 5.69
C GLY A 83 3.42 7.93 6.29
N LEU A 84 4.23 8.83 6.83
CA LEU A 84 5.53 8.52 7.43
C LEU A 84 5.41 7.52 8.61
N VAL A 85 6.54 6.92 8.98
CA VAL A 85 6.62 6.11 10.20
C VAL A 85 6.18 6.98 11.39
N GLY A 86 5.27 6.44 12.20
CA GLY A 86 4.71 7.17 13.34
C GLY A 86 3.50 8.06 13.03
N ALA A 87 3.05 8.17 11.77
CA ALA A 87 1.93 9.04 11.39
C ALA A 87 0.53 8.60 11.89
N GLY A 88 0.43 7.51 12.66
CA GLY A 88 -0.85 7.08 13.26
C GLY A 88 -1.72 6.18 12.38
N ARG A 89 -1.20 5.66 11.25
CA ARG A 89 -1.98 4.87 10.28
C ARG A 89 -2.56 3.58 10.87
N SER A 90 -1.71 2.80 11.53
CA SER A 90 -2.12 1.54 12.16
C SER A 90 -3.03 1.80 13.36
N GLU A 91 -2.78 2.89 14.09
CA GLU A 91 -3.58 3.28 15.24
C GLU A 91 -4.97 3.74 14.83
N LEU A 92 -5.10 4.55 13.77
CA LEU A 92 -6.39 4.95 13.21
C LEU A 92 -7.18 3.73 12.71
N ALA A 93 -6.54 2.81 11.97
CA ALA A 93 -7.20 1.58 11.55
C ALA A 93 -7.67 0.74 12.76
N GLN A 94 -6.84 0.62 13.80
CA GLN A 94 -7.20 -0.09 15.02
C GLN A 94 -8.34 0.56 15.80
N LEU A 95 -8.47 1.90 15.75
CA LEU A 95 -9.63 2.60 16.32
C LEU A 95 -10.91 2.24 15.55
N ILE A 96 -10.89 2.37 14.22
CA ILE A 96 -12.05 2.06 13.34
C ILE A 96 -12.54 0.61 13.51
N PHE A 97 -11.63 -0.33 13.76
CA PHE A 97 -11.98 -1.74 13.99
C PHE A 97 -12.27 -2.08 15.46
N GLY A 98 -12.28 -1.10 16.36
CA GLY A 98 -12.56 -1.30 17.79
C GLY A 98 -11.48 -2.07 18.56
N VAL A 99 -10.28 -2.25 17.99
CA VAL A 99 -9.13 -2.87 18.67
C VAL A 99 -8.57 -1.92 19.73
N ARG A 100 -8.62 -0.62 19.45
CA ARG A 100 -8.33 0.44 20.42
C ARG A 100 -9.61 1.15 20.79
N LYS A 101 -9.69 1.65 22.03
CA LYS A 101 -10.82 2.44 22.48
C LYS A 101 -10.65 3.89 22.02
N ALA A 102 -11.63 4.41 21.29
CA ALA A 102 -11.72 5.84 20.99
C ALA A 102 -12.02 6.64 22.25
N THR A 103 -11.44 7.84 22.35
CA THR A 103 -11.75 8.79 23.42
C THR A 103 -12.81 9.80 22.99
N ALA A 104 -12.94 10.05 21.69
CA ALA A 104 -13.99 10.86 21.08
C ALA A 104 -14.18 10.49 19.59
N GLY A 105 -15.26 11.02 19.00
CA GLY A 105 -15.67 10.75 17.62
C GLY A 105 -16.62 9.55 17.48
N VAL A 106 -17.05 9.30 16.24
CA VAL A 106 -17.90 8.16 15.86
C VAL A 106 -17.36 7.52 14.59
N ASP A 107 -17.56 6.21 14.45
CA ASP A 107 -17.12 5.39 13.31
C ASP A 107 -18.21 4.44 12.77
#